data_AF-A0A517Q324-F1
#
_entry.id   AF-A0A517Q324-F1
#
_cell.length_a   1.000
_cell.length_b   1.000
_cell.length_c   1.000
_cell.angle_alpha   90.00
_cell.angle_beta   90.00
_cell.angle_gamma   90.00
#
_symmetry.space_group_name_H-M   'P 1'
#
loop_
_entity.id
_entity.type
_entity.pdbx_description
1 polymer ?
#
loop_
_entity_poly.entity_id
_entity_poly.type
_entity_poly.pdbx_seq_one_letter_code
_entity_poly.pdbx_strand_id
1 'polypeptide(L)'
;MTHPKRFKGKPLRSASFLMSCALGLLAIWIAVGCTGLRQVVPAPLVFEEQSKEILAIVPLGTPKEEAVRKLTEAGISGEFASSPSIYYCDLWERENGNRWHMNVALLFNEQGELYKTRPAQADVSWQSAAEAAETKQAAE
;
A
#
# COMPACT_ATOMS: atom_id res chain seq x y z
N MET A 1 80.98 -26.05 25.58
CA MET A 1 79.96 -26.98 26.14
C MET A 1 78.58 -26.43 25.80
N THR A 2 77.69 -27.29 25.29
CA THR A 2 76.21 -27.22 25.29
C THR A 2 75.45 -26.15 24.50
N HIS A 3 75.05 -26.56 23.29
CA HIS A 3 73.73 -26.52 22.61
C HIS A 3 72.89 -25.23 22.40
N PRO A 4 72.20 -25.14 21.24
CA PRO A 4 71.41 -23.99 20.80
C PRO A 4 69.92 -24.07 21.19
N LYS A 5 69.21 -22.93 21.23
CA LYS A 5 67.74 -22.89 21.21
C LYS A 5 67.17 -22.10 20.03
N ARG A 6 66.71 -22.90 19.10
CA ARG A 6 65.75 -22.69 18.00
C ARG A 6 64.47 -22.00 18.50
N PHE A 7 64.17 -20.78 18.03
CA PHE A 7 62.83 -20.22 18.11
C PHE A 7 62.07 -20.50 16.82
N LYS A 8 61.06 -21.39 16.93
CA LYS A 8 60.02 -21.62 15.93
C LYS A 8 58.87 -20.64 16.21
N GLY A 9 58.52 -19.81 15.23
CA GLY A 9 57.22 -19.15 15.16
C GLY A 9 56.48 -19.66 13.91
N LYS A 10 55.38 -20.40 14.11
CA LYS A 10 54.47 -20.87 13.04
C LYS A 10 53.31 -19.85 12.84
N PRO A 11 52.25 -20.10 12.05
CA PRO A 11 52.00 -19.39 10.82
C PRO A 11 50.68 -18.59 10.81
N LEU A 12 50.60 -17.70 9.82
CA LEU A 12 49.43 -17.17 9.13
C LEU A 12 48.10 -17.91 9.43
N ARG A 13 47.27 -17.32 10.30
CA ARG A 13 45.89 -17.75 10.57
C ARG A 13 44.96 -16.53 10.52
N SER A 14 44.93 -15.89 9.36
CA SER A 14 44.16 -14.65 9.16
C SER A 14 43.20 -14.72 7.97
N ALA A 15 42.80 -15.93 7.55
CA ALA A 15 42.00 -16.12 6.34
C ALA A 15 40.65 -16.84 6.56
N SER A 16 40.32 -17.27 7.78
CA SER A 16 39.08 -18.05 8.03
C SER A 16 37.95 -17.26 8.68
N PHE A 17 38.19 -16.06 9.21
CA PHE A 17 37.14 -15.26 9.88
C PHE A 17 36.36 -14.32 8.95
N LEU A 18 36.96 -13.87 7.84
CA LEU A 18 36.30 -12.94 6.92
C LEU A 18 35.22 -13.61 6.05
N MET A 19 35.28 -14.94 5.88
CA MET A 19 34.38 -15.69 5.01
C MET A 19 33.06 -16.10 5.70
N SER A 20 32.95 -15.92 7.02
CA SER A 20 31.72 -16.26 7.78
C SER A 20 30.75 -15.08 7.93
N CYS A 21 31.23 -13.83 7.94
CA CYS A 21 30.36 -12.65 8.04
C CYS A 21 29.59 -12.36 6.74
N ALA A 22 30.11 -12.76 5.57
CA ALA A 22 29.46 -12.48 4.28
C ALA A 22 28.18 -13.30 4.07
N LEU A 23 28.10 -14.51 4.64
CA LEU A 23 26.92 -15.39 4.52
C LEU A 23 25.79 -15.00 5.47
N GLY A 24 26.09 -14.41 6.64
CA GLY A 24 25.08 -13.96 7.60
C GLY A 24 24.31 -12.72 7.12
N LEU A 25 24.94 -11.83 6.35
CA LEU A 25 24.32 -10.61 5.85
C LEU A 25 23.35 -10.86 4.68
N LEU A 26 23.54 -11.93 3.90
CA LEU A 26 22.65 -12.27 2.78
C LEU A 26 21.29 -12.83 3.26
N ALA A 27 21.27 -13.52 4.41
CA ALA A 27 20.05 -14.12 4.96
C ALA A 27 19.06 -13.06 5.50
N ILE A 28 19.54 -11.89 5.94
CA ILE A 28 18.70 -10.81 6.48
C ILE A 28 17.87 -10.13 5.38
N TRP A 29 18.35 -10.11 4.13
CA TRP A 29 17.63 -9.52 3.00
C TRP A 29 16.39 -10.33 2.57
N ILE A 30 16.37 -11.65 2.81
CA ILE A 30 15.24 -12.51 2.44
C ILE A 30 14.05 -12.34 3.41
N ALA A 31 14.30 -11.88 4.64
CA ALA A 31 13.26 -11.75 5.67
C ALA A 31 12.41 -10.47 5.57
N VAL A 32 12.76 -9.51 4.70
CA VAL A 32 11.95 -8.29 4.46
C VAL A 32 10.90 -8.50 3.35
N GLY A 33 10.84 -9.69 2.75
CA GLY A 33 9.98 -10.03 1.61
C GLY A 33 8.62 -10.64 1.93
N CYS A 34 8.06 -10.45 3.14
CA CYS A 34 6.70 -10.91 3.47
C CYS A 34 5.86 -9.74 4.01
N THR A 35 5.63 -8.74 3.19
CA THR A 35 4.43 -7.90 3.35
C THR A 35 3.24 -8.78 2.96
N GLY A 36 2.62 -9.38 3.98
CA GLY A 36 1.47 -10.27 3.84
C GLY A 36 0.41 -9.66 2.94
N LEU A 37 -0.35 -10.51 2.24
CA LEU A 37 -1.51 -10.12 1.45
C LEU A 37 -2.37 -9.15 2.27
N ARG A 38 -2.22 -7.84 2.03
CA ARG A 38 -3.10 -6.82 2.62
C ARG A 38 -4.45 -7.03 1.97
N GLN A 39 -5.40 -7.54 2.75
CA GLN A 39 -6.74 -7.80 2.25
C GLN A 39 -7.36 -6.48 1.81
N VAL A 40 -7.80 -6.44 0.56
CA VAL A 40 -8.65 -5.36 0.08
C VAL A 40 -10.07 -5.76 0.43
N VAL A 41 -10.71 -4.93 1.25
CA VAL A 41 -12.09 -5.12 1.69
C VAL A 41 -12.94 -3.98 1.13
N PRO A 42 -14.24 -4.21 0.88
CA PRO A 42 -15.15 -3.12 0.60
C PRO A 42 -15.08 -2.07 1.73
N ALA A 43 -15.09 -0.79 1.38
CA ALA A 43 -15.22 0.25 2.39
C ALA A 43 -16.53 0.02 3.17
N PRO A 44 -16.51 0.09 4.51
CA PRO A 44 -17.73 -0.03 5.32
C PRO A 44 -18.62 1.22 5.23
N LEU A 45 -18.25 2.20 4.40
CA LEU A 45 -18.86 3.51 4.27
C LEU A 45 -19.62 3.60 2.94
N VAL A 46 -20.79 4.24 2.95
CA VAL A 46 -21.51 4.57 1.70
C VAL A 46 -20.83 5.75 0.98
N PHE A 47 -21.22 6.01 -0.27
CA PHE A 47 -20.63 7.07 -1.09
C PHE A 47 -20.63 8.43 -0.38
N GLU A 48 -21.74 8.83 0.25
CA GLU A 48 -21.88 10.13 0.91
C GLU A 48 -20.87 10.30 2.05
N GLU A 49 -20.64 9.24 2.82
CA GLU A 49 -19.69 9.22 3.93
C GLU A 49 -18.25 9.25 3.42
N GLN A 50 -17.93 8.41 2.43
CA GLN A 50 -16.62 8.43 1.77
C GLN A 50 -16.34 9.82 1.17
N SER A 51 -17.31 10.42 0.49
CA SER A 51 -17.18 11.75 -0.09
C SER A 51 -16.93 12.81 0.98
N LYS A 52 -17.58 12.71 2.14
CA LYS A 52 -17.35 13.65 3.25
C LYS A 52 -15.94 13.53 3.81
N GLU A 53 -15.43 12.31 3.99
CA GLU A 53 -14.06 12.07 4.45
C GLU A 53 -13.04 12.59 3.42
N ILE A 54 -13.26 12.31 2.13
CA ILE A 54 -12.41 12.81 1.06
C ILE A 54 -12.39 14.34 1.04
N LEU A 55 -13.56 15.00 1.12
CA LEU A 55 -13.63 16.46 1.12
C LEU A 55 -13.04 17.12 2.37
N ALA A 56 -12.89 16.39 3.48
CA ALA A 56 -12.14 16.86 4.64
C ALA A 56 -10.62 16.89 4.38
N ILE A 57 -10.11 16.00 3.52
CA ILE A 57 -8.70 15.95 3.11
C ILE A 57 -8.44 16.93 1.96
N VAL A 58 -9.33 16.93 0.96
CA VAL A 58 -9.26 17.77 -0.24
C VAL A 58 -10.54 18.60 -0.39
N PRO A 59 -10.62 19.78 0.23
CA PRO A 59 -11.77 20.66 0.11
C PRO A 59 -12.05 21.10 -1.32
N LEU A 60 -13.30 21.51 -1.59
CA LEU A 60 -13.65 22.17 -2.85
C LEU A 60 -12.76 23.39 -3.09
N GLY A 61 -12.41 23.65 -4.35
CA GLY A 61 -11.45 24.66 -4.77
C GLY A 61 -10.00 24.17 -4.79
N THR A 62 -9.69 22.99 -4.25
CA THR A 62 -8.30 22.49 -4.23
C THR A 62 -7.79 22.22 -5.66
N PRO A 63 -6.61 22.73 -6.05
CA PRO A 63 -5.99 22.43 -7.35
C PRO A 63 -5.66 20.94 -7.52
N LYS A 64 -5.69 20.43 -8.76
CA LYS A 64 -5.41 19.02 -9.10
C LYS A 64 -4.15 18.45 -8.44
N GLU A 65 -3.02 19.11 -8.61
CA GLU A 65 -1.72 18.63 -8.14
C GLU A 65 -1.68 18.59 -6.61
N GLU A 66 -2.27 19.59 -5.97
CA GLU A 66 -2.39 19.65 -4.51
C GLU A 66 -3.34 18.55 -4.00
N ALA A 67 -4.46 18.32 -4.69
CA ALA A 67 -5.41 17.28 -4.32
C ALA A 67 -4.76 15.89 -4.36
N VAL A 68 -4.09 15.55 -5.46
CA VAL A 68 -3.39 14.26 -5.60
C VAL A 68 -2.32 14.09 -4.52
N ARG A 69 -1.56 15.14 -4.21
CA ARG A 69 -0.55 15.09 -3.15
C ARG A 69 -1.18 14.81 -1.78
N LYS A 70 -2.22 15.55 -1.40
CA LYS A 70 -2.92 15.38 -0.11
C LYS A 70 -3.54 14.00 0.01
N LEU A 71 -4.15 13.49 -1.05
CA LEU A 71 -4.69 12.13 -1.08
C LEU A 71 -3.59 11.09 -0.88
N THR A 72 -2.47 11.23 -1.60
CA THR A 72 -1.32 10.32 -1.49
C THR A 72 -0.74 10.33 -0.06
N GLU A 73 -0.58 11.51 0.54
CA GLU A 73 -0.12 11.67 1.93
C GLU A 73 -1.10 11.03 2.94
N ALA A 74 -2.40 11.03 2.62
CA ALA A 74 -3.44 10.36 3.40
C ALA A 74 -3.56 8.85 3.12
N GLY A 75 -2.70 8.29 2.27
CA GLY A 75 -2.72 6.87 1.91
C GLY A 75 -3.78 6.49 0.88
N ILE A 76 -4.33 7.46 0.15
CA ILE A 76 -5.32 7.25 -0.91
C ILE A 76 -4.61 7.28 -2.26
N SER A 77 -4.74 6.19 -3.01
CA SER A 77 -4.26 6.08 -4.39
C SER A 77 -5.41 6.19 -5.38
N GLY A 78 -5.08 6.54 -6.61
CA GLY A 78 -6.05 6.71 -7.68
C GLY A 78 -5.38 7.18 -8.98
N GLU A 79 -6.20 7.35 -10.01
CA GLU A 79 -5.74 7.73 -11.33
C GLU A 79 -6.70 8.70 -12.05
N PHE A 80 -6.15 9.50 -12.95
CA PHE A 80 -6.97 10.31 -13.84
C PHE A 80 -7.58 9.43 -14.93
N ALA A 81 -8.81 9.76 -15.33
CA ALA A 81 -9.38 9.29 -16.57
C ALA A 81 -8.50 9.71 -17.77
N SER A 82 -8.82 9.23 -18.97
CA SER A 82 -8.14 9.67 -20.21
C SER A 82 -8.13 11.20 -20.39
N SER A 83 -9.06 11.92 -19.75
CA SER A 83 -9.04 13.38 -19.61
C SER A 83 -8.68 13.78 -18.17
N PRO A 84 -7.92 14.87 -17.95
CA PRO A 84 -7.48 15.29 -16.63
C PRO A 84 -8.60 15.91 -15.76
N SER A 85 -9.86 15.84 -16.17
CA SER A 85 -11.00 16.45 -15.47
C SER A 85 -11.62 15.53 -14.41
N ILE A 86 -11.26 14.24 -14.39
CA ILE A 86 -11.82 13.26 -13.46
C ILE A 86 -10.69 12.43 -12.88
N TYR A 87 -10.58 12.39 -11.55
CA TYR A 87 -9.65 11.53 -10.83
C TYR A 87 -10.44 10.50 -10.02
N TYR A 88 -10.21 9.22 -10.29
CA TYR A 88 -10.84 8.11 -9.57
C TYR A 88 -9.98 7.73 -8.37
N CYS A 89 -10.53 7.87 -7.16
CA CYS A 89 -9.92 7.29 -5.97
C CYS A 89 -10.17 5.78 -6.01
N ASP A 90 -9.12 4.97 -5.92
CA ASP A 90 -9.19 3.51 -6.06
C ASP A 90 -9.06 2.81 -4.71
N LEU A 91 -7.95 3.04 -4.00
CA LEU A 91 -7.66 2.38 -2.73
C LEU A 91 -7.32 3.39 -1.64
N TRP A 92 -7.77 3.11 -0.42
CA TRP A 92 -7.34 3.83 0.79
C TRP A 92 -6.68 2.88 1.77
N GLU A 93 -5.39 3.07 2.04
CA GLU A 93 -4.68 2.38 3.12
C GLU A 93 -5.13 2.90 4.49
N ARG A 94 -5.58 1.99 5.36
CA ARG A 94 -5.99 2.30 6.73
C ARG A 94 -4.90 1.93 7.72
N GLU A 95 -4.90 2.59 8.89
CA GLU A 95 -3.92 2.37 9.96
C GLU A 95 -3.86 0.93 10.46
N ASN A 96 -4.97 0.19 10.38
CA ASN A 96 -5.05 -1.22 10.76
C ASN A 96 -4.48 -2.19 9.70
N GLY A 97 -3.91 -1.66 8.61
CA GLY A 97 -3.33 -2.45 7.52
C GLY A 97 -4.33 -2.90 6.45
N ASN A 98 -5.63 -2.64 6.64
CA ASN A 98 -6.64 -2.92 5.63
C ASN A 98 -6.57 -1.91 4.49
N ARG A 99 -7.01 -2.32 3.30
CA ARG A 99 -7.22 -1.43 2.16
C ARG A 99 -8.69 -1.38 1.80
N TRP A 100 -9.23 -0.18 1.69
CA TRP A 100 -10.62 0.02 1.27
C TRP A 100 -10.66 0.31 -0.23
N HIS A 101 -11.51 -0.41 -0.97
CA HIS A 101 -11.91 0.04 -2.30
C HIS A 101 -12.82 1.26 -2.16
N MET A 102 -12.47 2.33 -2.86
CA MET A 102 -13.18 3.60 -2.82
C MET A 102 -14.18 3.70 -3.96
N ASN A 103 -15.33 4.30 -3.70
CA ASN A 103 -16.34 4.61 -4.72
C ASN A 103 -16.47 6.13 -4.90
N VAL A 104 -15.34 6.84 -5.00
CA VAL A 104 -15.34 8.31 -5.13
C VAL A 104 -14.50 8.72 -6.33
N ALA A 105 -15.07 9.56 -7.18
CA ALA A 105 -14.37 10.28 -8.22
C ALA A 105 -14.42 11.79 -7.94
N LEU A 106 -13.28 12.46 -8.09
CA LEU A 106 -13.13 13.91 -8.01
C LEU A 106 -13.33 14.53 -9.39
N LEU A 107 -14.13 15.58 -9.48
CA LEU A 107 -14.35 16.34 -10.70
C LEU A 107 -13.68 17.69 -10.59
N PHE A 108 -12.83 17.99 -11.57
CA PHE A 108 -12.12 19.25 -11.65
C PHE A 108 -12.71 20.12 -12.77
N ASN A 109 -12.81 21.42 -12.51
CA ASN A 109 -13.26 22.39 -13.50
C ASN A 109 -12.15 22.69 -14.53
N GLU A 110 -12.43 23.59 -15.48
CA GLU A 110 -11.47 24.00 -16.50
C GLU A 110 -10.25 24.72 -15.91
N GLN A 111 -10.41 25.38 -14.76
CA GLN A 111 -9.36 26.05 -14.00
C GLN A 111 -8.46 25.05 -13.24
N GLY A 112 -8.83 23.77 -13.22
CA GLY A 112 -8.07 22.73 -12.53
C GLY A 112 -8.40 22.60 -11.04
N GLU A 113 -9.52 23.14 -10.58
CA GLU A 113 -9.95 23.12 -9.19
C GLU A 113 -11.06 22.09 -8.96
N LEU A 114 -10.99 21.39 -7.82
CA LEU A 114 -12.01 20.43 -7.41
C LEU A 114 -13.35 21.15 -7.18
N TYR A 115 -14.39 20.82 -7.93
CA TYR A 115 -15.70 21.47 -7.76
C TYR A 115 -16.79 20.51 -7.27
N LYS A 116 -16.60 19.19 -7.44
CA LYS A 116 -17.60 18.19 -7.07
C LYS A 116 -16.98 16.80 -6.89
N THR A 117 -17.69 15.93 -6.15
CA THR A 117 -17.46 14.48 -6.10
C THR A 117 -18.65 13.72 -6.71
N ARG A 118 -18.41 12.50 -7.18
CA ARG A 118 -19.46 11.56 -7.61
C ARG A 118 -19.06 10.10 -7.34
N PRO A 119 -19.99 9.14 -7.37
CA PRO A 119 -19.64 7.72 -7.37
C PRO A 119 -18.69 7.36 -8.52
N ALA A 120 -17.63 6.60 -8.23
CA ALA A 120 -16.68 6.12 -9.24
C ALA A 120 -17.29 5.03 -10.13
N GLN A 121 -18.16 4.20 -9.56
CA GLN A 121 -18.95 3.18 -10.26
C GLN A 121 -20.44 3.47 -10.08
N ALA A 122 -21.26 3.10 -11.07
CA ALA A 122 -22.69 3.01 -10.89
C ALA A 122 -22.98 1.91 -9.85
N ASP A 123 -23.95 2.12 -8.95
CA ASP A 123 -24.24 1.21 -7.84
C ASP A 123 -24.27 -0.27 -8.27
N VAL A 124 -23.24 -1.02 -7.89
CA VAL A 124 -23.28 -2.48 -7.88
C VAL A 124 -23.30 -2.86 -6.41
N SER A 125 -24.48 -3.23 -5.92
CA SER A 125 -24.62 -3.79 -4.58
C SER A 125 -23.82 -5.09 -4.51
N TRP A 126 -22.64 -5.04 -3.90
CA TRP A 126 -21.84 -6.23 -3.64
C TRP A 126 -22.51 -7.02 -2.53
N GLN A 127 -23.43 -7.92 -2.88
CA GLN A 127 -23.80 -9.02 -2.00
C GLN A 127 -22.54 -9.87 -1.82
N SER A 128 -22.00 -9.86 -0.61
CA SER A 128 -20.82 -10.62 -0.25
C SER A 128 -21.05 -12.10 -0.61
N ALA A 129 -20.04 -12.76 -1.19
CA ALA A 129 -20.13 -14.16 -1.61
C ALA A 129 -20.49 -15.14 -0.46
N ALA A 130 -20.52 -14.66 0.78
CA ALA A 130 -21.04 -15.36 1.94
C ALA A 130 -22.57 -15.57 1.88
N GLU A 131 -23.35 -14.59 1.41
CA GLU A 131 -24.81 -14.72 1.28
C GLU A 131 -25.21 -15.60 0.08
N ALA A 132 -24.41 -15.62 -0.99
CA ALA A 132 -24.67 -16.49 -2.14
C ALA A 132 -24.46 -17.98 -1.84
N ALA A 133 -23.69 -18.31 -0.79
CA ALA A 133 -23.48 -19.69 -0.36
C ALA A 133 -24.66 -20.21 0.49
N GLU A 134 -25.36 -19.34 1.23
CA GLU A 134 -26.45 -19.73 2.12
C GLU A 134 -27.75 -20.03 1.36
N THR A 135 -28.00 -19.37 0.23
CA THR A 135 -29.20 -19.61 -0.60
C THR A 135 -29.17 -20.97 -1.32
N LYS A 136 -27.99 -21.56 -1.56
CA LYS A 136 -27.87 -22.88 -2.20
C LYS A 136 -28.04 -24.04 -1.23
N GLN A 137 -27.80 -23.86 0.08
CA GLN A 137 -27.97 -24.92 1.07
C GLN A 137 -29.39 -25.07 1.60
N ALA A 138 -30.29 -24.12 1.32
CA ALA A 138 -31.71 -24.21 1.68
C ALA A 138 -32.58 -24.88 0.59
N ALA A 139 -31.97 -25.38 -0.50
CA ALA A 139 -32.67 -25.94 -1.65
C ALA A 139 -32.25 -27.39 -2.01
N GLU A 140 -31.62 -28.12 -1.07
CA GLU A 140 -31.43 -29.59 -1.14
C GLU A 140 -32.07 -30.30 0.06
#